data_AF-A0A529SUS0-F1
#
_entry.id   AF-A0A529SUS0-F1
#
_cell.length_a   1.000
_cell.length_b   1.000
_cell.length_c   1.000
_cell.angle_alpha   90.00
_cell.angle_beta   90.00
_cell.angle_gamma   90.00
#
_symmetry.space_group_name_H-M   'P 1'
#
loop_
_entity.id
_entity.type
_entity.pdbx_description
1 polymer ?
#
loop_
_entity_poly.entity_id
_entity_poly.type
_entity_poly.pdbx_seq_one_letter_code
_entity_poly.pdbx_strand_id
1 'polypeptide(L)'
;FQTDANLGLTGVISGSGLFTKTGAGTLTLTGNNSYTGGTRILGGTLEAEGGNAIGDQSAVIAQAGVFRVLDNETIGTLSGDAGTVELVGDLTTSTNFANTIALFYGGISGTGGFVKNGAYRQVLAGNNSYQGATQILGGTLYAVGSGIDSIPDASAVTVAAGATLSLARPSISSGITGINSDDETIGSLSGAGNVALGDRKLTIGGDAITAFSGSISGAGGSLAKLGTGTLTLSGTNTYT
;
A
#
# COMPACT_ATOMS: atom_id res chain seq x y z
N PHE A 1 5.47 -0.54 24.48
CA PHE A 1 6.80 -1.17 24.47
C PHE A 1 7.86 -0.12 24.12
N GLN A 2 8.53 0.42 25.15
CA GLN A 2 9.69 1.29 24.99
C GLN A 2 10.94 0.41 24.97
N THR A 3 11.76 0.51 23.92
CA THR A 3 13.08 -0.11 23.92
C THR A 3 14.08 0.76 23.15
N ASP A 4 15.22 1.04 23.79
CA ASP A 4 16.34 1.76 23.20
C ASP A 4 17.47 0.81 22.77
N ALA A 5 17.37 -0.47 23.14
CA ALA A 5 18.21 -1.56 22.65
C ALA A 5 17.40 -2.49 21.71
N ASN A 6 18.12 -3.34 20.97
CA ASN A 6 17.47 -4.35 20.15
C ASN A 6 16.90 -5.48 21.03
N LEU A 7 15.66 -5.88 20.78
CA LEU A 7 14.98 -6.94 21.52
C LEU A 7 14.18 -7.82 20.56
N GLY A 8 14.23 -9.13 20.77
CA GLY A 8 13.32 -10.09 20.14
C GLY A 8 12.22 -10.54 21.12
N LEU A 9 10.98 -10.59 20.65
CA LEU A 9 9.84 -11.13 21.38
C LEU A 9 9.20 -12.27 20.57
N THR A 10 9.35 -13.49 21.11
CA THR A 10 8.91 -14.74 20.49
C THR A 10 7.55 -15.23 20.99
N GLY A 11 7.04 -14.65 22.08
CA GLY A 11 5.76 -15.03 22.67
C GLY A 11 4.56 -14.47 21.90
N VAL A 12 3.40 -15.12 22.07
CA VAL A 12 2.13 -14.65 21.52
C VAL A 12 1.60 -13.47 22.32
N ILE A 13 1.34 -12.35 21.63
CA ILE A 13 0.61 -11.18 22.13
C ILE A 13 -0.85 -11.32 21.69
N SER A 14 -1.78 -11.13 22.62
CA SER A 14 -3.23 -11.24 22.39
C SER A 14 -3.99 -10.11 23.09
N GLY A 15 -5.26 -9.94 22.73
CA GLY A 15 -6.17 -8.97 23.35
C GLY A 15 -6.51 -7.76 22.47
N SER A 16 -7.28 -6.82 23.02
CA SER A 16 -7.81 -5.65 22.30
C SER A 16 -7.05 -4.35 22.60
N GLY A 17 -5.96 -4.41 23.36
CA GLY A 17 -5.15 -3.25 23.71
C GLY A 17 -4.30 -2.75 22.54
N LEU A 18 -4.01 -1.44 22.53
CA LEU A 18 -3.09 -0.83 21.56
C LEU A 18 -1.65 -1.24 21.85
N PHE A 19 -0.97 -1.83 20.88
CA PHE A 19 0.47 -2.05 20.94
C PHE A 19 1.21 -0.79 20.45
N THR A 20 1.93 -0.10 21.34
CA THR A 20 2.73 1.08 20.95
C THR A 20 4.23 0.78 21.05
N LYS A 21 4.98 0.86 19.95
CA LYS A 21 6.44 0.81 19.92
C LYS A 21 7.02 2.23 20.02
N THR A 22 7.90 2.42 21.00
CA THR A 22 8.67 3.66 21.22
C THR A 22 10.15 3.33 21.47
N GLY A 23 11.00 4.35 21.54
CA GLY A 23 12.44 4.20 21.75
C GLY A 23 13.22 3.89 20.48
N ALA A 24 14.53 4.11 20.51
CA ALA A 24 15.38 4.10 19.31
C ALA A 24 15.72 2.70 18.80
N GLY A 25 15.57 1.67 19.63
CA GLY A 25 15.99 0.30 19.30
C GLY A 25 15.04 -0.41 18.34
N THR A 26 15.48 -1.58 17.85
CA THR A 26 14.66 -2.51 17.06
C THR A 26 13.91 -3.46 17.99
N LEU A 27 12.61 -3.62 17.79
CA LEU A 27 11.82 -4.67 18.41
C LEU A 27 11.40 -5.66 17.33
N THR A 28 11.92 -6.88 17.37
CA THR A 28 11.56 -7.96 16.46
C THR A 28 10.46 -8.81 17.08
N LEU A 29 9.34 -8.95 16.39
CA LEU A 29 8.23 -9.84 16.75
C LEU A 29 8.28 -11.07 15.84
N THR A 30 8.30 -12.25 16.46
CA THR A 30 8.29 -13.55 15.74
C THR A 30 7.16 -14.47 16.18
N GLY A 31 6.41 -14.09 17.22
CA GLY A 31 5.26 -14.86 17.68
C GLY A 31 4.06 -14.68 16.75
N ASN A 32 3.22 -15.72 16.63
CA ASN A 32 1.94 -15.64 15.94
C ASN A 32 0.96 -14.82 16.78
N ASN A 33 0.92 -13.52 16.54
CA ASN A 33 0.21 -12.56 17.37
C ASN A 33 -1.26 -12.47 16.96
N SER A 34 -2.16 -12.35 17.94
CA SER A 34 -3.62 -12.35 17.72
C SER A 34 -4.31 -11.12 18.31
N TYR A 35 -3.54 -10.08 18.65
CA TYR A 35 -4.10 -8.84 19.19
C TYR A 35 -4.75 -8.00 18.09
N THR A 36 -5.81 -7.28 18.44
CA THR A 36 -6.64 -6.53 17.47
C THR A 36 -6.70 -5.03 17.74
N GLY A 37 -6.14 -4.56 18.85
CA GLY A 37 -6.23 -3.15 19.28
C GLY A 37 -5.43 -2.14 18.46
N GLY A 38 -4.68 -2.59 17.46
CA GLY A 38 -3.81 -1.75 16.64
C GLY A 38 -2.35 -1.79 17.08
N THR A 39 -1.48 -1.36 16.17
CA THR A 39 -0.03 -1.26 16.32
C THR A 39 0.38 0.16 15.96
N ARG A 40 1.04 0.88 16.87
CA ARG A 40 1.50 2.25 16.66
C ARG A 40 2.99 2.34 16.82
N ILE A 41 3.68 2.88 15.83
CA ILE A 41 5.14 2.95 15.79
C ILE A 41 5.56 4.42 15.86
N LEU A 42 6.02 4.84 17.03
CA LEU A 42 6.43 6.23 17.31
C LEU A 42 7.93 6.46 17.22
N GLY A 43 8.73 5.40 17.07
CA GLY A 43 10.18 5.52 16.99
C GLY A 43 10.91 4.17 16.95
N GLY A 44 12.16 4.23 16.51
CA GLY A 44 12.99 3.06 16.26
C GLY A 44 12.40 2.19 15.15
N THR A 45 12.67 0.89 15.22
CA THR A 45 12.12 -0.09 14.26
C THR A 45 11.21 -1.10 14.98
N LEU A 46 10.04 -1.36 14.42
CA LEU A 46 9.27 -2.57 14.68
C LEU A 46 9.49 -3.52 13.51
N GLU A 47 10.01 -4.70 13.79
CA GLU A 47 10.33 -5.71 12.79
C GLU A 47 9.39 -6.92 12.96
N ALA A 48 8.81 -7.38 11.86
CA ALA A 48 7.87 -8.49 11.80
C ALA A 48 8.47 -9.64 10.98
N GLU A 49 8.48 -10.84 11.55
CA GLU A 49 9.06 -12.06 10.99
C GLU A 49 8.13 -13.26 11.28
N GLY A 50 7.83 -14.09 10.27
CA GLY A 50 6.92 -15.25 10.41
C GLY A 50 5.47 -15.06 9.94
N GLY A 51 5.11 -13.87 9.45
CA GLY A 51 3.91 -13.59 8.63
C GLY A 51 2.57 -13.39 9.32
N ASN A 52 2.53 -13.62 10.63
CA ASN A 52 1.48 -13.19 11.56
C ASN A 52 2.12 -12.52 12.79
N ALA A 53 3.28 -11.89 12.60
CA ALA A 53 3.99 -11.21 13.68
C ALA A 53 3.26 -9.92 14.09
N ILE A 54 2.41 -9.38 13.23
CA ILE A 54 1.37 -8.43 13.61
C ILE A 54 0.04 -9.18 13.54
N GLY A 55 -0.90 -8.89 14.44
CA GLY A 55 -2.23 -9.49 14.32
C GLY A 55 -2.86 -9.08 12.98
N ASP A 56 -3.34 -10.03 12.18
CA ASP A 56 -3.83 -9.82 10.80
C ASP A 56 -4.91 -8.74 10.67
N GLN A 57 -5.67 -8.49 11.74
CA GLN A 57 -6.73 -7.49 11.77
C GLN A 57 -6.31 -6.20 12.49
N SER A 58 -5.08 -6.13 13.01
CA SER A 58 -4.52 -4.95 13.65
C SER A 58 -4.19 -3.90 12.59
N ALA A 59 -4.74 -2.69 12.74
CA ALA A 59 -4.24 -1.53 12.02
C ALA A 59 -2.78 -1.24 12.42
N VAL A 60 -1.92 -0.92 11.47
CA VAL A 60 -0.57 -0.39 11.71
C VAL A 60 -0.56 1.10 11.42
N ILE A 61 -0.10 1.89 12.39
CA ILE A 61 0.06 3.34 12.32
C ILE A 61 1.56 3.66 12.49
N ALA A 62 2.27 3.84 11.38
CA ALA A 62 3.68 4.21 11.38
C ALA A 62 3.84 5.74 11.40
N GLN A 63 3.99 6.32 12.59
CA GLN A 63 3.99 7.79 12.76
C GLN A 63 5.39 8.41 12.61
N ALA A 64 6.42 7.77 13.15
CA ALA A 64 7.78 8.32 13.09
C ALA A 64 8.90 7.25 13.09
N GLY A 65 8.55 5.98 13.29
CA GLY A 65 9.50 4.87 13.21
C GLY A 65 9.39 4.10 11.91
N VAL A 66 10.17 3.03 11.83
CA VAL A 66 10.20 2.10 10.70
C VAL A 66 9.36 0.87 11.03
N PHE A 67 8.47 0.47 10.12
CA PHE A 67 7.90 -0.86 10.11
C PHE A 67 8.68 -1.73 9.11
N ARG A 68 9.44 -2.71 9.59
CA ARG A 68 10.21 -3.62 8.74
C ARG A 68 9.52 -4.97 8.66
N VAL A 69 9.30 -5.46 7.45
CA VAL A 69 8.61 -6.71 7.13
C VAL A 69 9.65 -7.67 6.54
N LEU A 70 10.10 -8.65 7.32
CA LEU A 70 11.14 -9.60 6.90
C LEU A 70 10.58 -10.73 6.03
N ASP A 71 9.45 -11.30 6.46
CA ASP A 71 8.68 -12.29 5.72
C ASP A 71 7.33 -11.70 5.30
N ASN A 72 6.60 -12.39 4.41
CA ASN A 72 5.26 -11.96 4.00
C ASN A 72 4.35 -11.78 5.21
N GLU A 73 3.84 -10.59 5.45
CA GLU A 73 3.07 -10.23 6.66
C GLU A 73 1.67 -9.73 6.28
N THR A 74 0.67 -10.07 7.10
CA THR A 74 -0.70 -9.57 6.93
C THR A 74 -1.10 -8.64 8.06
N ILE A 75 -1.67 -7.49 7.73
CA ILE A 75 -2.18 -6.51 8.70
C ILE A 75 -3.57 -6.01 8.30
N GLY A 76 -4.26 -5.32 9.23
CA GLY A 76 -5.60 -4.81 8.97
C GLY A 76 -5.59 -3.66 7.94
N THR A 77 -4.81 -2.61 8.25
CA THR A 77 -4.65 -1.39 7.43
C THR A 77 -3.29 -0.77 7.67
N LEU A 78 -2.76 -0.01 6.70
CA LEU A 78 -1.56 0.80 6.87
C LEU A 78 -1.89 2.29 6.87
N SER A 79 -1.54 3.00 7.94
CA SER A 79 -1.63 4.46 8.01
C SER A 79 -0.40 5.07 8.68
N GLY A 80 -0.22 6.38 8.57
CA GLY A 80 0.96 7.06 9.08
C GLY A 80 1.27 8.37 8.34
N ASP A 81 1.91 9.29 9.04
CA ASP A 81 2.26 10.63 8.57
C ASP A 81 3.74 10.81 8.23
N ALA A 82 4.66 10.29 9.05
CA ALA A 82 6.11 10.41 8.79
C ALA A 82 6.92 9.10 8.96
N GLY A 83 6.32 8.03 9.47
CA GLY A 83 6.99 6.73 9.57
C GLY A 83 7.16 6.07 8.21
N THR A 84 8.13 5.16 8.08
CA THR A 84 8.42 4.46 6.81
C THR A 84 8.15 2.96 6.92
N VAL A 85 8.06 2.30 5.77
CA VAL A 85 7.97 0.84 5.68
C VAL A 85 9.14 0.29 4.86
N GLU A 86 9.74 -0.79 5.35
CA GLU A 86 10.82 -1.53 4.67
C GLU A 86 10.34 -2.97 4.41
N LEU A 87 10.19 -3.33 3.14
CA LEU A 87 9.66 -4.62 2.68
C LEU A 87 10.79 -5.52 2.20
N VAL A 88 11.13 -6.55 2.96
CA VAL A 88 11.88 -7.69 2.44
C VAL A 88 10.91 -8.72 1.86
N GLY A 89 9.88 -9.07 2.64
CA GLY A 89 8.69 -9.81 2.21
C GLY A 89 7.53 -8.90 1.81
N ASP A 90 6.49 -9.50 1.22
CA ASP A 90 5.29 -8.78 0.80
C ASP A 90 4.45 -8.33 2.00
N LEU A 91 3.96 -7.09 1.98
CA LEU A 91 3.00 -6.60 2.96
C LEU A 91 1.58 -6.70 2.40
N THR A 92 0.76 -7.55 3.02
CA THR A 92 -0.67 -7.65 2.75
C THR A 92 -1.46 -6.83 3.76
N THR A 93 -2.40 -6.03 3.25
CA THR A 93 -3.37 -5.29 4.06
C THR A 93 -4.77 -5.81 3.74
N SER A 94 -5.57 -6.25 4.72
CA SER A 94 -6.72 -7.15 4.41
C SER A 94 -8.02 -6.90 5.18
N THR A 95 -8.28 -5.71 5.72
CA THR A 95 -9.57 -5.49 6.40
C THR A 95 -10.78 -5.36 5.45
N ASN A 96 -11.94 -5.84 5.90
CA ASN A 96 -13.22 -5.70 5.17
C ASN A 96 -14.08 -4.53 5.66
N PHE A 97 -13.51 -3.60 6.43
CA PHE A 97 -14.22 -2.38 6.83
C PHE A 97 -14.32 -1.39 5.65
N ALA A 98 -15.34 -1.57 4.79
CA ALA A 98 -15.50 -0.81 3.54
C ALA A 98 -15.53 0.73 3.71
N ASN A 99 -16.00 1.22 4.86
CA ASN A 99 -16.07 2.65 5.15
C ASN A 99 -14.75 3.25 5.68
N THR A 100 -13.71 2.43 5.87
CA THR A 100 -12.42 2.87 6.36
C THR A 100 -11.55 3.41 5.23
N ILE A 101 -10.88 4.52 5.49
CA ILE A 101 -9.79 5.04 4.66
C ILE A 101 -8.52 5.03 5.50
N ALA A 102 -7.49 4.36 5.01
CA ALA A 102 -6.17 4.33 5.63
C ALA A 102 -5.24 5.23 4.82
N LEU A 103 -4.70 6.29 5.44
CA LEU A 103 -3.82 7.27 4.79
C LEU A 103 -2.39 7.03 5.23
N PHE A 104 -1.51 6.77 4.25
CA PHE A 104 -0.09 6.59 4.49
C PHE A 104 0.72 7.59 3.65
N TYR A 105 1.43 8.49 4.33
CA TYR A 105 2.29 9.52 3.74
C TYR A 105 3.77 9.12 3.71
N GLY A 106 4.14 8.05 4.42
CA GLY A 106 5.49 7.54 4.47
C GLY A 106 5.92 6.87 3.18
N GLY A 107 7.24 6.78 2.98
CA GLY A 107 7.80 5.96 1.91
C GLY A 107 7.81 4.47 2.28
N ILE A 108 7.51 3.63 1.29
CA ILE A 108 7.65 2.18 1.30
C ILE A 108 8.82 1.82 0.40
N SER A 109 9.78 1.05 0.91
CA SER A 109 11.01 0.66 0.20
C SER A 109 11.28 -0.83 0.34
N GLY A 110 12.28 -1.35 -0.37
CA GLY A 110 12.76 -2.74 -0.22
C GLY A 110 12.49 -3.64 -1.42
N THR A 111 12.69 -4.94 -1.27
CA THR A 111 12.54 -5.95 -2.33
C THR A 111 11.12 -6.51 -2.44
N GLY A 112 10.35 -6.49 -1.36
CA GLY A 112 9.00 -7.03 -1.31
C GLY A 112 7.97 -6.19 -2.07
N GLY A 113 6.77 -6.75 -2.23
CA GLY A 113 5.62 -6.11 -2.87
C GLY A 113 4.56 -5.62 -1.88
N PHE A 114 3.59 -4.88 -2.41
CA PHE A 114 2.47 -4.36 -1.64
C PHE A 114 1.16 -4.98 -2.13
N VAL A 115 0.43 -5.62 -1.23
CA VAL A 115 -0.84 -6.29 -1.52
C VAL A 115 -1.98 -5.59 -0.78
N LYS A 116 -2.84 -4.91 -1.55
CA LYS A 116 -4.09 -4.32 -1.07
C LYS A 116 -5.23 -5.32 -1.24
N ASN A 117 -5.69 -5.89 -0.13
CA ASN A 117 -6.83 -6.79 -0.07
C ASN A 117 -7.98 -6.19 0.77
N GLY A 118 -9.19 -6.75 0.67
CA GLY A 118 -10.35 -6.34 1.43
C GLY A 118 -11.05 -5.05 0.95
N ALA A 119 -12.26 -4.80 1.45
CA ALA A 119 -13.18 -3.78 0.92
C ALA A 119 -12.80 -2.32 1.21
N TYR A 120 -11.84 -2.08 2.10
CA TYR A 120 -11.47 -0.72 2.54
C TYR A 120 -10.71 0.08 1.46
N ARG A 121 -10.51 1.38 1.71
CA ARG A 121 -9.75 2.29 0.86
C ARG A 121 -8.36 2.54 1.44
N GLN A 122 -7.32 2.22 0.68
CA GLN A 122 -5.93 2.59 1.03
C GLN A 122 -5.53 3.80 0.21
N VAL A 123 -4.88 4.77 0.84
CA VAL A 123 -4.24 5.92 0.17
C VAL A 123 -2.74 5.79 0.39
N LEU A 124 -1.99 5.74 -0.70
CA LEU A 124 -0.55 5.90 -0.69
C LEU A 124 -0.25 7.32 -1.19
N ALA A 125 0.38 8.11 -0.34
CA ALA A 125 0.70 9.51 -0.58
C ALA A 125 2.16 9.84 -0.22
N GLY A 126 2.99 8.80 -0.09
CA GLY A 126 4.43 8.91 0.09
C GLY A 126 5.19 8.42 -1.14
N ASN A 127 6.45 8.81 -1.25
CA ASN A 127 7.34 8.41 -2.33
C ASN A 127 7.86 6.99 -2.11
N ASN A 128 7.45 6.06 -2.96
CA ASN A 128 7.70 4.63 -2.80
C ASN A 128 8.78 4.12 -3.76
N SER A 129 9.58 3.16 -3.29
CA SER A 129 10.72 2.58 -4.02
C SER A 129 10.88 1.08 -3.81
N TYR A 130 9.81 0.40 -3.38
CA TYR A 130 9.80 -1.06 -3.30
C TYR A 130 9.89 -1.70 -4.70
N GLN A 131 10.52 -2.86 -4.81
CA GLN A 131 10.81 -3.50 -6.10
C GLN A 131 9.77 -4.57 -6.47
N GLY A 132 9.00 -5.07 -5.50
CA GLY A 132 7.97 -6.07 -5.73
C GLY A 132 6.72 -5.50 -6.37
N ALA A 133 5.80 -6.40 -6.74
CA ALA A 133 4.55 -6.03 -7.42
C ALA A 133 3.57 -5.30 -6.49
N THR A 134 2.71 -4.48 -7.09
CA THR A 134 1.53 -3.90 -6.43
C THR A 134 0.30 -4.69 -6.83
N GLN A 135 -0.32 -5.39 -5.88
CA GLN A 135 -1.51 -6.20 -6.13
C GLN A 135 -2.73 -5.57 -5.46
N ILE A 136 -3.76 -5.25 -6.23
CA ILE A 136 -5.02 -4.69 -5.73
C ILE A 136 -6.08 -5.77 -5.89
N LEU A 137 -6.29 -6.53 -4.82
CA LEU A 137 -7.18 -7.68 -4.78
C LEU A 137 -8.61 -7.31 -4.35
N GLY A 138 -8.79 -6.16 -3.69
CA GLY A 138 -10.11 -5.67 -3.28
C GLY A 138 -10.11 -4.20 -2.86
N GLY A 139 -11.30 -3.59 -2.85
CA GLY A 139 -11.49 -2.20 -2.46
C GLY A 139 -10.85 -1.22 -3.43
N THR A 140 -10.33 -0.10 -2.91
CA THR A 140 -9.66 0.92 -3.73
C THR A 140 -8.26 1.21 -3.18
N LEU A 141 -7.27 1.23 -4.06
CA LEU A 141 -5.98 1.88 -3.84
C LEU A 141 -5.99 3.24 -4.52
N TYR A 142 -5.79 4.31 -3.74
CA TYR A 142 -5.56 5.64 -4.25
C TYR A 142 -4.05 5.88 -4.35
N ALA A 143 -3.57 6.07 -5.57
CA ALA A 143 -2.20 6.48 -5.87
C ALA A 143 -2.23 7.99 -6.15
N VAL A 144 -1.87 8.78 -5.14
CA VAL A 144 -2.01 10.23 -5.13
C VAL A 144 -0.82 10.87 -4.41
N GLY A 145 -0.72 12.18 -4.46
CA GLY A 145 0.40 12.95 -3.92
C GLY A 145 1.23 13.55 -5.04
N SER A 146 1.61 14.82 -4.89
CA SER A 146 2.17 15.58 -6.01
C SER A 146 3.68 15.40 -6.12
N GLY A 147 4.15 15.02 -7.31
CA GLY A 147 5.56 14.88 -7.66
C GLY A 147 6.26 13.73 -6.93
N ILE A 148 5.52 12.66 -6.63
CA ILE A 148 6.02 11.47 -5.94
C ILE A 148 5.62 10.20 -6.70
N ASP A 149 6.40 9.14 -6.51
CA ASP A 149 6.07 7.82 -7.05
C ASP A 149 5.18 7.11 -6.02
N SER A 150 3.86 7.30 -6.09
CA SER A 150 2.93 6.66 -5.16
C SER A 150 2.89 5.14 -5.39
N ILE A 151 3.07 4.71 -6.62
CA ILE A 151 3.49 3.35 -6.96
C ILE A 151 4.85 3.44 -7.66
N PRO A 152 5.85 2.61 -7.32
CA PRO A 152 7.13 2.64 -8.00
C PRO A 152 7.00 2.43 -9.51
N ASP A 153 7.70 3.23 -10.31
CA ASP A 153 7.68 3.20 -11.79
C ASP A 153 7.92 1.82 -12.41
N ALA A 154 8.67 0.96 -11.72
CA ALA A 154 8.98 -0.40 -12.18
C ALA A 154 7.94 -1.44 -11.73
N SER A 155 7.02 -1.08 -10.83
CA SER A 155 6.08 -2.04 -10.22
C SER A 155 5.12 -2.61 -11.25
N ALA A 156 5.00 -3.95 -11.27
CA ALA A 156 3.91 -4.61 -11.96
C ALA A 156 2.62 -4.46 -11.15
N VAL A 157 1.60 -3.84 -11.74
CA VAL A 157 0.32 -3.59 -11.08
C VAL A 157 -0.75 -4.55 -11.59
N THR A 158 -1.33 -5.31 -10.66
CA THR A 158 -2.53 -6.12 -10.94
C THR A 158 -3.75 -5.54 -10.24
N VAL A 159 -4.83 -5.30 -11.00
CA VAL A 159 -6.13 -4.90 -10.46
C VAL A 159 -7.13 -6.04 -10.66
N ALA A 160 -7.45 -6.74 -9.58
CA ALA A 160 -8.39 -7.86 -9.60
C ALA A 160 -9.83 -7.39 -9.90
N ALA A 161 -10.68 -8.32 -10.36
CA ALA A 161 -12.09 -8.04 -10.58
C ALA A 161 -12.73 -7.50 -9.29
N GLY A 162 -13.48 -6.40 -9.39
CA GLY A 162 -14.10 -5.72 -8.25
C GLY A 162 -13.17 -4.79 -7.46
N ALA A 163 -11.87 -4.77 -7.74
CA ALA A 163 -10.92 -3.82 -7.17
C ALA A 163 -10.77 -2.56 -8.05
N THR A 164 -10.21 -1.50 -7.47
CA THR A 164 -9.98 -0.22 -8.16
C THR A 164 -8.61 0.36 -7.85
N LEU A 165 -7.86 0.73 -8.89
CA LEU A 165 -6.80 1.72 -8.81
C LEU A 165 -7.39 3.10 -9.13
N SER A 166 -7.14 4.12 -8.30
CA SER A 166 -7.60 5.48 -8.58
C SER A 166 -6.47 6.50 -8.45
N LEU A 167 -6.35 7.38 -9.45
CA LEU A 167 -5.44 8.54 -9.42
C LEU A 167 -6.17 9.83 -8.97
N ALA A 168 -7.47 9.73 -8.73
CA ALA A 168 -8.28 10.85 -8.26
C ALA A 168 -8.22 10.95 -6.74
N ARG A 169 -8.07 12.17 -6.22
CA ARG A 169 -8.13 12.43 -4.77
C ARG A 169 -9.37 11.78 -4.14
N PRO A 170 -9.22 10.99 -3.06
CA PRO A 170 -10.37 10.39 -2.38
C PRO A 170 -11.29 11.46 -1.80
N SER A 171 -12.60 11.22 -1.82
CA SER A 171 -13.60 12.10 -1.19
C SER A 171 -13.48 12.03 0.33
N ILE A 172 -12.68 12.93 0.90
CA ILE A 172 -12.44 13.09 2.35
C ILE A 172 -12.46 14.56 2.74
N SER A 173 -12.33 14.86 4.04
CA SER A 173 -12.30 16.24 4.57
C SER A 173 -11.29 17.12 3.81
N SER A 174 -11.73 18.29 3.36
CA SER A 174 -10.88 19.26 2.62
C SER A 174 -9.68 19.78 3.42
N GLY A 175 -9.65 19.59 4.73
CA GLY A 175 -8.50 19.94 5.57
C GLY A 175 -7.31 19.00 5.43
N ILE A 176 -7.47 17.85 4.77
CA ILE A 176 -6.38 16.90 4.53
C ILE A 176 -5.59 17.33 3.29
N THR A 177 -4.29 17.57 3.47
CA THR A 177 -3.34 17.97 2.42
C THR A 177 -2.44 16.81 1.99
N GLY A 178 -1.60 17.04 0.97
CA GLY A 178 -0.59 16.06 0.52
C GLY A 178 -1.13 14.88 -0.29
N ILE A 179 -2.43 14.84 -0.58
CA ILE A 179 -3.12 13.76 -1.31
C ILE A 179 -3.74 14.25 -2.62
N ASN A 180 -3.16 15.27 -3.24
CA ASN A 180 -3.67 15.80 -4.50
C ASN A 180 -3.63 14.69 -5.56
N SER A 181 -4.64 14.64 -6.44
CA SER A 181 -4.56 13.81 -7.64
C SER A 181 -3.24 14.14 -8.36
N ASP A 182 -2.56 13.15 -8.90
CA ASP A 182 -1.38 13.36 -9.73
C ASP A 182 -1.29 12.32 -10.85
N ASP A 183 -0.46 12.62 -11.84
CA ASP A 183 -0.08 11.63 -12.85
C ASP A 183 0.70 10.49 -12.18
N GLU A 184 0.59 9.29 -12.73
CA GLU A 184 1.23 8.10 -12.17
C GLU A 184 1.95 7.32 -13.27
N THR A 185 3.08 6.72 -12.94
CA THR A 185 3.83 5.81 -13.82
C THR A 185 3.98 4.46 -13.15
N ILE A 186 3.70 3.40 -13.89
CA ILE A 186 3.83 2.02 -13.40
C ILE A 186 4.52 1.15 -14.43
N GLY A 187 5.09 0.03 -14.00
CA GLY A 187 5.84 -0.86 -14.87
C GLY A 187 4.93 -1.59 -15.85
N SER A 188 3.84 -2.18 -15.35
CA SER A 188 2.85 -2.84 -16.19
C SER A 188 1.47 -2.87 -15.54
N LEU A 189 0.43 -3.11 -16.34
CA LEU A 189 -0.94 -3.21 -15.88
C LEU A 189 -1.58 -4.52 -16.34
N SER A 190 -2.17 -5.28 -15.42
CA SER A 190 -2.95 -6.49 -15.70
C SER A 190 -4.19 -6.62 -14.82
N GLY A 191 -5.10 -7.52 -15.23
CA GLY A 191 -6.29 -7.88 -14.46
C GLY A 191 -7.61 -7.42 -15.09
N ALA A 192 -8.67 -7.46 -14.29
CA ALA A 192 -10.06 -7.29 -14.72
C ALA A 192 -10.84 -6.28 -13.86
N GLY A 193 -10.15 -5.50 -13.04
CA GLY A 193 -10.74 -4.49 -12.16
C GLY A 193 -11.02 -3.16 -12.85
N ASN A 194 -10.92 -2.08 -12.09
CA ASN A 194 -11.17 -0.72 -12.59
C ASN A 194 -9.95 0.16 -12.39
N VAL A 195 -9.66 1.00 -13.39
CA VAL A 195 -8.73 2.12 -13.28
C VAL A 195 -9.52 3.41 -13.42
N ALA A 196 -9.53 4.20 -12.36
CA ALA A 196 -10.19 5.51 -12.30
C ALA A 196 -9.12 6.62 -12.34
N LEU A 197 -8.85 7.10 -13.56
CA LEU A 197 -7.84 8.12 -13.84
C LEU A 197 -8.20 9.50 -13.25
N GLY A 198 -9.49 9.81 -13.10
CA GLY A 198 -9.91 11.19 -12.89
C GLY A 198 -9.49 12.05 -14.08
N ASP A 199 -8.85 13.19 -13.79
CA ASP A 199 -8.25 14.12 -14.75
C ASP A 199 -6.74 13.88 -14.97
N ARG A 200 -6.23 12.69 -14.61
CA ARG A 200 -4.80 12.36 -14.59
C ARG A 200 -4.36 11.42 -15.70
N LYS A 201 -3.06 11.43 -15.96
CA LYS A 201 -2.40 10.51 -16.87
C LYS A 201 -1.87 9.30 -16.11
N LEU A 202 -2.21 8.11 -16.60
CA LEU A 202 -1.50 6.88 -16.24
C LEU A 202 -0.50 6.53 -17.35
N THR A 203 0.76 6.37 -16.98
CA THR A 203 1.82 5.92 -17.88
C THR A 203 2.21 4.49 -17.54
N ILE A 204 2.24 3.62 -18.54
CA ILE A 204 2.71 2.24 -18.43
C ILE A 204 4.08 2.17 -19.09
N GLY A 205 5.15 2.05 -18.30
CA GLY A 205 6.53 2.27 -18.76
C GLY A 205 7.35 1.02 -19.11
N GLY A 206 6.93 -0.16 -18.68
CA GLY A 206 7.74 -1.38 -18.76
C GLY A 206 7.74 -2.10 -20.11
N ASP A 207 8.55 -3.16 -20.15
CA ASP A 207 8.76 -4.05 -21.30
C ASP A 207 7.91 -5.33 -21.25
N ALA A 208 7.11 -5.51 -20.19
CA ALA A 208 6.24 -6.66 -20.02
C ALA A 208 5.13 -6.74 -21.09
N ILE A 209 4.68 -7.97 -21.36
CA ILE A 209 3.49 -8.25 -22.16
C ILE A 209 2.35 -8.57 -21.20
N THR A 210 1.35 -7.69 -21.12
CA THR A 210 0.21 -7.84 -20.21
C THR A 210 -1.12 -7.66 -20.93
N ALA A 211 -2.18 -8.17 -20.29
CA ALA A 211 -3.55 -7.97 -20.71
C ALA A 211 -4.38 -7.39 -19.55
N PHE A 212 -5.15 -6.35 -19.86
CA PHE A 212 -6.13 -5.75 -18.97
C PHE A 212 -7.51 -5.83 -19.61
N SER A 213 -8.40 -6.61 -18.99
CA SER A 213 -9.80 -6.79 -19.44
C SER A 213 -10.78 -5.96 -18.62
N GLY A 214 -10.27 -5.15 -17.69
CA GLY A 214 -11.04 -4.28 -16.82
C GLY A 214 -11.51 -2.99 -17.50
N SER A 215 -12.06 -2.08 -16.70
CA SER A 215 -12.46 -0.75 -17.18
C SER A 215 -11.38 0.30 -16.91
N ILE A 216 -11.21 1.25 -17.83
CA ILE A 216 -10.38 2.46 -17.64
C ILE A 216 -11.27 3.67 -17.92
N SER A 217 -11.37 4.58 -16.94
CA SER A 217 -12.28 5.72 -16.99
C SER A 217 -11.67 6.98 -16.37
N GLY A 218 -12.18 8.16 -16.74
CA GLY A 218 -11.77 9.44 -16.18
C GLY A 218 -11.94 10.59 -17.19
N ALA A 219 -12.74 11.59 -16.85
CA ALA A 219 -12.90 12.78 -17.68
C ALA A 219 -11.68 13.69 -17.54
N GLY A 220 -11.04 14.04 -18.66
CA GLY A 220 -9.74 14.71 -18.70
C GLY A 220 -8.55 13.77 -18.52
N GLY A 221 -8.81 12.49 -18.23
CA GLY A 221 -7.77 11.49 -17.98
C GLY A 221 -7.18 10.92 -19.27
N SER A 222 -5.95 10.44 -19.20
CA SER A 222 -5.29 9.83 -20.36
C SER A 222 -4.45 8.60 -19.98
N LEU A 223 -4.21 7.73 -20.96
CA LEU A 223 -3.35 6.56 -20.83
C LEU A 223 -2.20 6.67 -21.84
N ALA A 224 -0.97 6.47 -21.39
CA ALA A 224 0.20 6.38 -22.24
C ALA A 224 0.92 5.04 -22.06
N LYS A 225 1.28 4.39 -23.17
CA LYS A 225 2.23 3.26 -23.15
C LYS A 225 3.60 3.79 -23.58
N LEU A 226 4.56 3.71 -22.67
CA LEU A 226 5.98 3.91 -22.93
C LEU A 226 6.72 2.57 -22.79
N GLY A 227 7.89 2.44 -23.38
CA GLY A 227 8.67 1.19 -23.36
C GLY A 227 8.22 0.16 -24.39
N THR A 228 9.01 -0.90 -24.54
CA THR A 228 8.92 -1.91 -25.62
C THR A 228 7.85 -2.98 -25.40
N GLY A 229 7.24 -3.02 -24.21
CA GLY A 229 6.24 -4.00 -23.84
C GLY A 229 4.91 -3.80 -24.55
N THR A 230 4.01 -4.77 -24.43
CA THR A 230 2.67 -4.75 -25.02
C THR A 230 1.62 -4.73 -23.92
N LEU A 231 0.72 -3.73 -23.95
CA LEU A 231 -0.49 -3.71 -23.14
C LEU A 231 -1.69 -4.02 -24.04
N THR A 232 -2.33 -5.17 -23.83
CA THR A 232 -3.57 -5.53 -24.53
C THR A 232 -4.77 -5.07 -23.69
N LEU A 233 -5.57 -4.14 -24.22
CA LEU A 233 -6.83 -3.71 -23.61
C LEU A 233 -8.00 -4.45 -24.26
N SER A 234 -8.78 -5.18 -23.47
CA SER A 234 -9.97 -5.92 -23.95
C SER A 234 -11.27 -5.55 -23.25
N GLY A 235 -11.21 -4.67 -22.25
CA GLY A 235 -12.38 -4.14 -21.56
C GLY A 235 -12.82 -2.75 -22.03
N THR A 236 -13.65 -2.10 -21.23
CA THR A 236 -14.27 -0.80 -21.54
C THR A 236 -13.32 0.37 -21.24
N ASN A 237 -13.08 1.23 -22.22
CA ASN A 237 -12.25 2.43 -22.06
C ASN A 237 -13.09 3.68 -22.35
N THR A 238 -13.33 4.52 -21.34
CA THR A 238 -14.23 5.69 -21.40
C THR A 238 -13.57 7.00 -20.96
N TYR A 239 -12.25 7.03 -20.85
CA TYR A 239 -11.50 8.26 -20.59
C TYR A 239 -11.51 9.18 -21.82
N THR A 240 -11.52 10.50 -21.60
CA THR A 240 -11.66 11.53 -22.64
C THR A 240 -10.75 12.70 -22.37
#